data_AF-A0A7C7NXW9-F1
#
_entry.id   AF-A0A7C7NXW9-F1
#
_cell.length_a   1.000
_cell.length_b   1.000
_cell.length_c   1.000
_cell.angle_alpha   90.00
_cell.angle_beta   90.00
_cell.angle_gamma   90.00
#
_symmetry.space_group_name_H-M   'P 1'
#
loop_
_entity.id
_entity.type
_entity.pdbx_description
1 polymer ?
#
loop_
_entity_poly.entity_id
_entity_poly.type
_entity_poly.pdbx_seq_one_letter_code
_entity_poly.pdbx_strand_id
1 'polypeptide(L)'
;MRLSFKWGQVLNLKEQSSRDGHASIAALVLGVGLSVVLVGAHTSSSNLVFGAPTLSDIGRTDAAEIREILDRYCVRCHNQSRLTAGLALDALDIEDLSAATDKWEKVVRKLRTGTMPPGDVARPDPADYDLAASWLETELDRAASAAEPNPGTTNPVHRLNRLEYNNAINDLFALEVDVTSLLPGDETADGSFDNFADALSITTTHMERYMSVARQVTRLATGLPPTTPGVETFVIPLHVVQDQRQSEDLPFGSRGGIAVRHHFPTDGQYLIKIHLRRQYQDYLMGMGWPQELDLRLDGVLLERFTVGGGATEFRPAADSYAGSGEPG
;
A
#
# COMPACT_ATOMS: atom_id res chain seq x y z
N MET A 1 -10.17 -28.76 -49.07
CA MET A 1 -11.45 -29.39 -49.43
C MET A 1 -12.53 -28.81 -48.52
N ARG A 2 -13.67 -28.37 -49.09
CA ARG A 2 -14.84 -27.71 -48.44
C ARG A 2 -15.23 -28.41 -47.12
N LEU A 3 -15.74 -27.71 -46.09
CA LEU A 3 -17.08 -27.12 -46.07
C LEU A 3 -17.24 -25.96 -45.07
N SER A 4 -18.01 -24.98 -45.52
CA SER A 4 -18.59 -23.84 -44.80
C SER A 4 -19.80 -24.28 -43.96
N PHE A 5 -20.06 -23.60 -42.84
CA PHE A 5 -21.40 -23.08 -42.52
C PHE A 5 -21.29 -21.77 -41.69
N LYS A 6 -21.94 -20.70 -42.18
CA LYS A 6 -22.27 -19.46 -41.46
C LYS A 6 -23.60 -19.66 -40.73
N TRP A 7 -23.73 -19.33 -39.44
CA TRP A 7 -24.98 -18.89 -38.79
C TRP A 7 -24.69 -18.14 -37.48
N GLY A 8 -25.38 -17.00 -37.29
CA GLY A 8 -25.41 -16.20 -36.06
C GLY A 8 -24.21 -15.28 -35.84
N GLN A 9 -24.33 -13.98 -36.18
CA GLN A 9 -23.34 -12.99 -35.70
C GLN A 9 -23.47 -12.83 -34.19
N VAL A 10 -22.85 -13.74 -33.44
CA VAL A 10 -22.11 -13.40 -32.23
C VAL A 10 -21.02 -12.46 -32.73
N LEU A 11 -20.96 -11.23 -32.22
CA LEU A 11 -19.76 -10.41 -32.40
C LEU A 11 -18.66 -11.17 -31.64
N ASN A 12 -17.85 -11.92 -32.38
CA ASN A 12 -17.04 -13.00 -31.84
C ASN A 12 -15.66 -12.50 -31.44
N LEU A 13 -15.37 -12.72 -30.16
CA LEU A 13 -14.09 -13.15 -29.57
C LEU A 13 -12.91 -12.18 -29.66
N LYS A 14 -12.69 -11.45 -28.57
CA LYS A 14 -11.35 -10.97 -28.23
C LYS A 14 -11.00 -11.43 -26.82
N GLU A 15 -9.92 -12.21 -26.72
CA GLU A 15 -9.26 -12.49 -25.45
C GLU A 15 -8.75 -11.16 -24.90
N GLN A 16 -9.23 -10.77 -23.72
CA GLN A 16 -8.74 -9.58 -23.03
C GLN A 16 -8.05 -10.03 -21.75
N SER A 17 -6.83 -9.53 -21.56
CA SER A 17 -6.09 -9.69 -20.31
C SER A 17 -6.53 -8.55 -19.38
N SER A 18 -7.15 -8.91 -18.26
CA SER A 18 -7.41 -7.98 -17.16
C SER A 18 -6.42 -8.24 -16.03
N ARG A 19 -6.09 -7.19 -15.27
CA ARG A 19 -5.45 -7.31 -13.96
C ARG A 19 -6.51 -7.50 -12.88
N ASP A 20 -6.15 -8.14 -11.78
CA ASP A 20 -6.97 -8.27 -10.57
C ASP A 20 -7.39 -6.89 -10.05
N GLY A 21 -8.71 -6.72 -9.84
CA GLY A 21 -9.29 -5.46 -9.37
C GLY A 21 -10.68 -5.12 -9.93
N HIS A 22 -11.21 -3.98 -9.49
CA HIS A 22 -12.48 -3.42 -9.96
C HIS A 22 -12.32 -2.84 -11.36
N ALA A 23 -13.14 -3.29 -12.30
CA ALA A 23 -13.17 -2.74 -13.64
C ALA A 23 -14.59 -2.32 -14.07
N SER A 24 -14.68 -1.21 -14.81
CA SER A 24 -15.95 -0.67 -15.30
C SER A 24 -16.07 -0.90 -16.81
N ILE A 25 -17.04 -1.70 -17.24
CA ILE A 25 -17.35 -1.97 -18.64
C ILE A 25 -18.45 -1.01 -19.08
N ALA A 26 -18.21 -0.19 -20.10
CA ALA A 26 -19.15 0.81 -20.62
C ALA A 26 -19.11 0.82 -22.15
N ALA A 27 -20.27 0.96 -22.82
CA ALA A 27 -20.38 0.87 -24.29
C ALA A 27 -20.95 2.16 -24.91
N LEU A 28 -20.18 2.83 -25.80
CA LEU A 28 -20.56 4.14 -26.36
C LEU A 28 -19.79 4.66 -27.61
N VAL A 29 -20.57 5.14 -28.60
CA VAL A 29 -20.27 5.66 -29.96
C VAL A 29 -19.51 7.00 -30.06
N LEU A 30 -18.69 7.10 -31.11
CA LEU A 30 -18.27 8.28 -31.90
C LEU A 30 -16.77 8.54 -31.99
N GLY A 31 -16.34 8.90 -33.21
CA GLY A 31 -15.31 9.92 -33.43
C GLY A 31 -13.91 9.44 -33.84
N VAL A 32 -13.68 9.46 -35.16
CA VAL A 32 -12.47 9.15 -35.94
C VAL A 32 -11.19 9.89 -35.47
N GLY A 33 -10.03 9.20 -35.49
CA GLY A 33 -8.72 9.87 -35.47
C GLY A 33 -7.48 8.96 -35.37
N LEU A 34 -6.86 8.68 -36.53
CA LEU A 34 -5.42 8.52 -36.83
C LEU A 34 -4.52 7.52 -36.04
N SER A 35 -3.74 6.78 -36.84
CA SER A 35 -2.80 5.68 -36.53
C SER A 35 -1.55 6.02 -35.72
N VAL A 36 -1.06 5.07 -34.89
CA VAL A 36 0.38 4.79 -34.69
C VAL A 36 0.59 3.29 -34.40
N VAL A 37 1.51 2.66 -35.15
CA VAL A 37 2.10 1.35 -34.87
C VAL A 37 3.35 1.57 -34.03
N LEU A 38 3.52 0.82 -32.94
CA LEU A 38 4.81 0.65 -32.27
C LEU A 38 5.02 -0.84 -31.93
N VAL A 39 6.06 -1.40 -32.54
CA VAL A 39 6.67 -2.70 -32.25
C VAL A 39 7.86 -2.44 -31.31
N GLY A 40 8.01 -3.25 -30.27
CA GLY A 40 9.21 -3.31 -29.42
C GLY A 40 8.96 -4.28 -28.26
N ALA A 41 9.33 -5.55 -28.37
CA ALA A 41 10.65 -6.11 -28.04
C ALA A 41 10.94 -6.08 -26.53
N HIS A 42 10.92 -7.28 -25.92
CA HIS A 42 11.35 -7.52 -24.56
C HIS A 42 12.85 -7.23 -24.41
N THR A 43 13.21 -6.36 -23.47
CA THR A 43 14.55 -6.31 -22.91
C THR A 43 14.47 -6.51 -21.40
N SER A 44 14.97 -7.66 -20.95
CA SER A 44 15.38 -7.86 -19.56
C SER A 44 16.42 -6.81 -19.19
N SER A 45 16.32 -6.25 -17.98
CA SER A 45 17.37 -5.44 -17.39
C SER A 45 17.42 -5.70 -15.89
N SER A 46 18.39 -6.53 -15.55
CA SER A 46 19.41 -6.34 -14.51
C SER A 46 18.96 -5.79 -13.14
N ASN A 47 19.03 -6.68 -12.14
CA ASN A 47 19.13 -6.31 -10.73
C ASN A 47 20.34 -5.41 -10.50
N LEU A 48 20.10 -4.18 -10.07
CA LEU A 48 21.12 -3.32 -9.46
C LEU A 48 21.19 -3.65 -7.98
N VAL A 49 22.30 -4.29 -7.59
CA VAL A 49 22.73 -4.37 -6.19
C VAL A 49 23.30 -3.00 -5.83
N PHE A 50 22.57 -2.23 -5.02
CA PHE A 50 23.13 -1.05 -4.37
C PHE A 50 24.01 -1.52 -3.21
N GLY A 51 25.33 -1.50 -3.42
CA GLY A 51 26.29 -1.55 -2.32
C GLY A 51 26.23 -0.23 -1.55
N ALA A 52 25.82 -0.28 -0.29
CA ALA A 52 25.91 0.86 0.60
C ALA A 52 27.40 1.24 0.79
N PRO A 53 27.77 2.53 0.66
CA PRO A 53 29.11 2.97 0.95
C PRO A 53 29.40 2.80 2.44
N THR A 54 30.48 2.09 2.76
CA THR A 54 31.05 2.07 4.10
C THR A 54 31.56 3.47 4.42
N LEU A 55 30.89 4.15 5.36
CA LEU A 55 31.39 5.37 6.01
C LEU A 55 32.68 5.02 6.77
N SER A 56 33.83 5.15 6.12
CA SER A 56 35.12 5.19 6.78
C SER A 56 35.50 6.66 7.04
N ASP A 57 35.73 6.93 8.32
CA ASP A 57 36.64 7.95 8.86
C ASP A 57 36.23 9.43 8.70
N ILE A 58 35.16 9.82 9.41
CA ILE A 58 35.05 11.19 9.91
C ILE A 58 35.83 11.22 11.22
N GLY A 59 36.83 12.10 11.28
CA GLY A 59 37.88 12.14 12.32
C GLY A 59 37.40 11.78 13.72
N ARG A 60 38.01 10.73 14.28
CA ARG A 60 37.88 10.38 15.69
C ARG A 60 38.42 11.58 16.50
N THR A 61 37.52 12.38 17.07
CA THR A 61 37.86 13.30 18.16
C THR A 61 38.62 12.49 19.20
N ASP A 62 39.85 12.89 19.47
CA ASP A 62 40.75 12.12 20.33
C ASP A 62 40.50 12.49 21.80
N ALA A 63 40.66 11.54 22.71
CA ALA A 63 40.43 11.74 24.14
C ALA A 63 41.24 12.94 24.69
N ALA A 64 42.40 13.20 24.09
CA ALA A 64 43.27 14.34 24.39
C ALA A 64 42.62 15.71 24.13
N GLU A 65 41.83 15.86 23.06
CA GLU A 65 41.14 17.11 22.75
C GLU A 65 40.04 17.41 23.78
N ILE A 66 39.27 16.39 24.13
CA ILE A 66 38.23 16.53 25.17
C ILE A 66 38.88 16.79 26.54
N ARG A 67 40.01 16.16 26.84
CA ARG A 67 40.79 16.42 28.06
C ARG A 67 41.20 17.89 28.16
N GLU A 68 41.66 18.49 27.06
CA GLU A 68 42.05 19.90 27.03
C GLU A 68 40.86 20.83 27.31
N ILE A 69 39.69 20.55 26.72
CA ILE A 69 38.45 21.31 26.98
C ILE A 69 38.08 21.20 28.46
N LEU A 70 38.09 19.99 29.03
CA LEU A 70 37.78 19.78 30.45
C LEU A 70 38.79 20.48 31.36
N ASP A 71 40.07 20.49 31.03
CA ASP A 71 41.11 21.17 31.82
C ASP A 71 40.93 22.68 31.83
N ARG A 72 40.62 23.26 30.67
CA ARG A 72 40.45 24.69 30.49
C ARG A 72 39.23 25.22 31.24
N TYR A 73 38.11 24.50 31.19
CA TYR A 73 36.81 25.00 31.63
C TYR A 73 36.27 24.35 32.91
N CYS A 74 36.60 23.08 33.19
CA CYS A 74 35.98 22.31 34.27
C CYS A 74 36.92 22.06 35.45
N VAL A 75 38.16 21.61 35.21
CA VAL A 75 39.13 21.21 36.26
C VAL A 75 39.50 22.37 37.17
N ARG A 76 39.45 23.62 36.68
CA ARG A 76 39.73 24.80 37.51
C ARG A 76 38.88 24.87 38.79
N CYS A 77 37.68 24.30 38.77
CA CYS A 77 36.77 24.24 39.92
C CYS A 77 36.56 22.82 40.44
N HIS A 78 36.50 21.83 39.55
CA HIS A 78 36.28 20.43 39.88
C HIS A 78 37.59 19.64 39.86
N ASN A 79 38.46 19.89 40.84
CA ASN A 79 39.73 19.20 41.03
C ASN A 79 39.88 18.66 42.45
N GLN A 80 40.91 17.85 42.71
CA GLN A 80 41.17 17.27 44.03
C GLN A 80 41.35 18.32 45.16
N SER A 81 41.83 19.53 44.84
CA SER A 81 42.07 20.58 45.84
C SER A 81 40.80 21.35 46.21
N ARG A 82 40.02 21.83 45.22
CA ARG A 82 38.80 22.62 45.43
C ARG A 82 37.57 21.75 45.67
N LEU A 83 37.53 20.57 45.06
CA LEU A 83 36.48 19.56 45.19
C LEU A 83 35.06 20.13 45.13
N THR A 84 34.84 21.10 44.23
CA THR A 84 33.53 21.78 44.12
C THR A 84 32.45 20.74 43.81
N ALA A 85 31.37 20.76 44.60
CA ALA A 85 30.28 19.79 44.51
C ALA A 85 30.71 18.32 44.63
N GLY A 86 31.85 18.03 45.28
CA GLY A 86 32.33 16.66 45.48
C GLY A 86 32.92 16.01 44.23
N LEU A 87 33.23 16.77 43.17
CA LEU A 87 33.72 16.25 41.89
C LEU A 87 35.17 16.68 41.64
N ALA A 88 36.03 15.71 41.32
CA ALA A 88 37.43 15.90 40.95
C ALA A 88 37.69 15.25 39.58
N LEU A 89 37.67 16.05 38.52
CA LEU A 89 37.81 15.62 37.12
C LEU A 89 39.27 15.43 36.69
N ASP A 90 40.22 15.94 37.47
CA ASP A 90 41.66 15.72 37.33
C ASP A 90 42.08 14.31 37.76
N ALA A 91 41.27 13.65 38.58
CA ALA A 91 41.52 12.30 39.06
C ALA A 91 40.78 11.20 38.27
N LEU A 92 39.91 11.58 37.32
CA LEU A 92 39.19 10.64 36.49
C LEU A 92 39.96 10.37 35.20
N ASP A 93 40.01 9.10 34.81
CA ASP A 93 40.53 8.70 33.52
C ASP A 93 39.49 8.99 32.43
N ILE A 94 39.93 9.65 31.36
CA ILE A 94 39.10 9.96 30.20
C ILE A 94 39.18 8.84 29.15
N GLU A 95 40.22 8.01 29.19
CA GLU A 95 40.35 6.85 28.31
C GLU A 95 39.52 5.66 28.80
N ASP A 96 39.18 5.63 30.10
CA ASP A 96 38.26 4.66 30.71
C ASP A 96 37.13 5.35 31.47
N LEU A 97 36.04 5.64 30.75
CA LEU A 97 34.84 6.23 31.36
C LEU A 97 34.05 5.22 32.21
N SER A 98 34.25 3.91 32.02
CA SER A 98 33.46 2.86 32.66
C SER A 98 33.68 2.78 34.17
N ALA A 99 34.88 3.16 34.64
CA ALA A 99 35.22 3.21 36.05
C ALA A 99 34.43 4.28 36.83
N ALA A 100 33.81 5.25 36.14
CA ALA A 100 33.13 6.39 36.76
C ALA A 100 31.87 6.87 36.00
N THR A 101 31.12 5.96 35.39
CA THR A 101 29.92 6.24 34.56
C THR A 101 28.98 7.27 35.19
N ASP A 102 28.56 7.08 36.45
CA ASP A 102 27.65 8.00 37.17
C ASP A 102 28.15 9.46 37.22
N LYS A 103 29.48 9.65 37.26
CA LYS A 103 30.09 10.99 37.30
C LYS A 103 30.12 11.60 35.90
N TRP A 104 30.50 10.81 34.90
CA TRP A 104 30.56 11.26 33.51
C TRP A 104 29.17 11.57 32.94
N GLU A 105 28.13 10.79 33.25
CA GLU A 105 26.75 11.12 32.88
C GLU A 105 26.27 12.45 33.48
N LYS A 106 26.71 12.78 34.70
CA LYS A 106 26.43 14.10 35.31
C LYS A 106 27.13 15.21 34.54
N VAL A 107 28.38 15.00 34.12
CA VAL A 107 29.13 15.96 33.29
C VAL A 107 28.42 16.18 31.96
N VAL A 108 28.06 15.11 31.24
CA VAL A 108 27.29 15.16 29.99
C VAL A 108 26.02 16.00 30.17
N ARG A 109 25.24 15.71 31.22
CA ARG A 109 24.01 16.48 31.51
C ARG A 109 24.28 17.97 31.73
N LYS A 110 25.40 18.33 32.36
CA LYS A 110 25.79 19.73 32.59
C LYS A 110 26.26 20.42 31.31
N LEU A 111 26.97 19.70 30.42
CA LEU A 111 27.37 20.18 29.10
C LEU A 111 26.15 20.39 28.20
N ARG A 112 25.27 19.40 28.07
CA ARG A 112 24.04 19.47 27.25
C ARG A 112 23.07 20.55 27.71
N THR A 113 23.00 20.82 29.01
CA THR A 113 22.18 21.92 29.55
C THR A 113 22.88 23.27 29.52
N GLY A 114 24.16 23.32 29.14
CA GLY A 114 24.97 24.54 29.18
C GLY A 114 24.93 25.22 30.56
N THR A 115 24.83 24.47 31.66
CA THR A 115 24.76 25.02 33.03
C THR A 115 26.12 25.16 33.70
N MET A 116 27.15 24.52 33.13
CA MET A 116 28.54 24.61 33.56
C MET A 116 29.42 25.03 32.39
N PRO A 117 30.42 25.91 32.59
CA PRO A 117 30.74 26.62 33.84
C PRO A 117 29.69 27.69 34.24
N PRO A 118 29.47 28.02 35.53
CA PRO A 118 28.39 28.90 35.98
C PRO A 118 28.83 30.37 36.14
N GLY A 119 27.92 31.33 35.93
CA GLY A 119 28.21 32.77 36.09
C GLY A 119 29.14 33.31 34.99
N ASP A 120 29.96 34.31 35.33
CA ASP A 120 30.81 35.06 34.38
C ASP A 120 32.21 34.47 34.17
N VAL A 121 32.40 33.17 34.41
CA VAL A 121 33.66 32.50 34.02
C VAL A 121 33.65 32.14 32.54
N ALA A 122 34.85 32.04 31.95
CA ALA A 122 35.01 31.63 30.55
C ALA A 122 34.27 30.32 30.28
N ARG A 123 33.48 30.29 29.21
CA ARG A 123 32.69 29.14 28.78
C ARG A 123 33.22 28.62 27.44
N PRO A 124 33.13 27.31 27.17
CA PRO A 124 33.30 26.78 25.83
C PRO A 124 32.36 27.48 24.85
N ASP A 125 32.74 27.52 23.57
CA ASP A 125 31.79 27.90 22.54
C ASP A 125 30.77 26.77 22.29
N PRO A 126 29.67 27.02 21.56
CA PRO A 126 28.65 26.00 21.32
C PRO A 126 29.19 24.74 20.62
N ALA A 127 30.18 24.86 19.74
CA ALA A 127 30.75 23.72 19.03
C ALA A 127 31.58 22.85 19.98
N ASP A 128 32.37 23.46 20.88
CA ASP A 128 33.12 22.74 21.90
C ASP A 128 32.20 22.01 22.90
N TYR A 129 31.06 22.61 23.26
CA TYR A 129 30.05 21.95 24.10
C TYR A 129 29.50 20.69 23.42
N ASP A 130 29.07 20.81 22.17
CA ASP A 130 28.49 19.69 21.43
C ASP A 130 29.55 18.61 21.14
N LEU A 131 30.78 19.01 20.87
CA LEU A 131 31.92 18.10 20.66
C LEU A 131 32.19 17.26 21.90
N ALA A 132 32.40 17.91 23.06
CA ALA A 132 32.70 17.23 24.31
C ALA A 132 31.53 16.37 24.80
N ALA A 133 30.29 16.86 24.71
CA ALA A 133 29.12 16.10 25.12
C ALA A 133 28.89 14.87 24.24
N SER A 134 28.96 15.02 22.91
CA SER A 134 28.72 13.91 21.97
C SER A 134 29.81 12.85 22.06
N TRP A 135 31.07 13.26 22.29
CA TRP A 135 32.17 12.33 22.49
C TRP A 135 31.99 11.52 23.78
N LEU A 136 31.71 12.18 24.92
CA LEU A 136 31.49 11.50 26.19
C LEU A 136 30.28 10.54 26.12
N GLU A 137 29.18 10.94 25.49
CA GLU A 137 28.02 10.06 25.26
C GLU A 137 28.41 8.84 24.43
N THR A 138 29.13 9.04 23.33
CA THR A 138 29.54 7.94 22.44
C THR A 138 30.45 6.94 23.16
N GLU A 139 31.39 7.42 23.97
CA GLU A 139 32.29 6.54 24.73
C GLU A 139 31.57 5.83 25.88
N LEU A 140 30.64 6.50 26.58
CA LEU A 140 29.81 5.86 27.60
C LEU A 140 28.90 4.78 27.01
N ASP A 141 28.28 5.05 25.87
CA ASP A 141 27.43 4.08 25.16
C ASP A 141 28.24 2.88 24.66
N ARG A 142 29.49 3.12 24.19
CA ARG A 142 30.40 2.05 23.78
C ARG A 142 30.82 1.19 24.97
N ALA A 143 31.18 1.81 26.09
CA ALA A 143 31.52 1.10 27.32
C ALA A 143 30.33 0.28 27.84
N ALA A 144 29.12 0.86 27.83
CA ALA A 144 27.90 0.18 28.23
C ALA A 144 27.58 -1.00 27.31
N SER A 145 27.70 -0.83 25.99
CA SER A 145 27.45 -1.90 25.01
C SER A 145 28.45 -3.06 25.13
N ALA A 146 29.71 -2.77 25.44
CA ALA A 146 30.74 -3.78 25.68
C ALA A 146 30.51 -4.58 26.97
N ALA A 147 29.77 -4.03 27.92
CA ALA A 147 29.49 -4.65 29.21
C ALA A 147 28.29 -5.64 29.19
N GLU A 148 27.75 -5.96 28.02
CA GLU A 148 26.56 -6.83 27.84
C GLU A 148 25.41 -6.46 28.81
N PRO A 149 24.84 -5.25 28.67
CA PRO A 149 23.90 -4.74 29.65
C PRO A 149 22.67 -5.64 29.66
N ASN A 150 22.34 -6.20 30.82
CA ASN A 150 21.11 -6.97 31.02
C ASN A 150 19.92 -5.99 30.97
N PRO A 151 19.10 -5.98 29.89
CA PRO A 151 17.98 -5.04 29.75
C PRO A 151 16.83 -5.32 30.74
N GLY A 152 17.02 -6.26 31.67
CA GLY A 152 15.99 -6.80 32.53
C GLY A 152 15.21 -7.92 31.85
N THR A 153 14.19 -8.43 32.52
CA THR A 153 13.19 -9.28 31.88
C THR A 153 12.41 -8.42 30.90
N THR A 154 12.66 -8.58 29.60
CA THR A 154 11.79 -8.03 28.56
C THR A 154 10.37 -8.49 28.87
N ASN A 155 9.41 -7.56 28.84
CA ASN A 155 7.99 -7.83 29.05
C ASN A 155 7.54 -9.10 28.29
N PRO A 156 6.55 -9.85 28.80
CA PRO A 156 6.00 -10.98 28.06
C PRO A 156 5.61 -10.53 26.66
N VAL A 157 5.90 -11.39 25.68
CA VAL A 157 5.64 -11.14 24.26
C VAL A 157 4.21 -10.65 24.07
N HIS A 158 4.05 -9.38 23.69
CA HIS A 158 2.74 -8.78 23.41
C HIS A 158 2.18 -9.38 22.11
N ARG A 159 1.12 -10.19 22.22
CA ARG A 159 0.32 -10.53 21.04
C ARG A 159 -0.50 -9.30 20.62
N LEU A 160 -0.80 -9.18 19.33
CA LEU A 160 -1.74 -8.16 18.86
C LEU A 160 -3.14 -8.48 19.38
N ASN A 161 -3.83 -7.47 19.90
CA ASN A 161 -5.25 -7.60 20.21
C ASN A 161 -6.08 -7.68 18.89
N ARG A 162 -7.38 -7.96 18.97
CA ARG A 162 -8.21 -8.17 17.77
C ARG A 162 -8.27 -6.95 16.86
N LEU A 163 -8.29 -5.75 17.45
CA LEU A 163 -8.36 -4.50 16.70
C LEU A 163 -7.03 -4.21 15.98
N GLU A 164 -5.92 -4.37 16.70
CA GLU A 164 -4.57 -4.25 16.16
C GLU A 164 -4.33 -5.28 15.05
N TYR A 165 -4.74 -6.53 15.25
CA TYR A 165 -4.63 -7.58 14.24
C TYR A 165 -5.47 -7.27 13.00
N ASN A 166 -6.70 -6.75 13.19
CA ASN A 166 -7.55 -6.31 12.09
C ASN A 166 -6.90 -5.18 11.28
N ASN A 167 -6.40 -4.15 11.96
CA ASN A 167 -5.76 -3.02 11.28
C ASN A 167 -4.47 -3.46 10.57
N ALA A 168 -3.65 -4.29 11.21
CA ALA A 168 -2.44 -4.83 10.60
C ALA A 168 -2.72 -5.64 9.32
N ILE A 169 -3.81 -6.42 9.28
CA ILE A 169 -4.22 -7.13 8.05
C ILE A 169 -4.62 -6.17 6.95
N ASN A 170 -5.49 -5.20 7.27
CA ASN A 170 -5.99 -4.24 6.27
C ASN A 170 -4.84 -3.40 5.71
N ASP A 171 -3.90 -2.97 6.57
CA ASP A 171 -2.72 -2.20 6.17
C ASP A 171 -1.72 -3.03 5.35
N LEU A 172 -1.42 -4.26 5.79
CA LEU A 172 -0.40 -5.10 5.13
C LEU A 172 -0.85 -5.62 3.77
N PHE A 173 -2.12 -6.00 3.66
CA PHE A 173 -2.67 -6.61 2.44
C PHE A 173 -3.52 -5.64 1.61
N ALA A 174 -3.66 -4.38 2.03
CA ALA A 174 -4.53 -3.38 1.40
C ALA A 174 -5.97 -3.92 1.20
N LEU A 175 -6.50 -4.59 2.24
CA LEU A 175 -7.85 -5.14 2.25
C LEU A 175 -8.80 -4.20 3.01
N GLU A 176 -10.10 -4.36 2.78
CA GLU A 176 -11.17 -3.75 3.58
C GLU A 176 -12.05 -4.87 4.17
N VAL A 177 -11.54 -5.52 5.23
CA VAL A 177 -12.20 -6.64 5.91
C VAL A 177 -12.27 -6.42 7.41
N ASP A 178 -13.39 -6.82 8.03
CA ASP A 178 -13.52 -6.90 9.48
C ASP A 178 -13.32 -8.34 9.95
N VAL A 179 -12.15 -8.61 10.53
CA VAL A 179 -11.83 -9.91 11.13
C VAL A 179 -11.99 -9.93 12.65
N THR A 180 -12.36 -8.79 13.27
CA THR A 180 -12.45 -8.71 14.73
C THR A 180 -13.42 -9.76 15.24
N SER A 181 -14.63 -9.84 14.66
CA SER A 181 -15.68 -10.81 14.98
C SER A 181 -15.26 -12.28 14.83
N LEU A 182 -14.20 -12.57 14.08
CA LEU A 182 -13.69 -13.92 13.85
C LEU A 182 -12.69 -14.37 14.90
N LEU A 183 -12.24 -13.48 15.77
CA LEU A 183 -11.29 -13.78 16.83
C LEU A 183 -11.98 -13.86 18.20
N PRO A 184 -11.45 -14.65 19.16
CA PRO A 184 -11.92 -14.61 20.54
C PRO A 184 -11.73 -13.22 21.14
N GLY A 185 -12.57 -12.83 22.10
CA GLY A 185 -12.42 -11.58 22.84
C GLY A 185 -11.08 -11.49 23.59
N ASP A 186 -10.52 -10.28 23.65
CA ASP A 186 -9.29 -10.02 24.38
C ASP A 186 -9.55 -9.90 25.89
N GLU A 187 -8.54 -10.30 26.66
CA GLU A 187 -8.54 -10.19 28.12
C GLU A 187 -8.19 -8.75 28.51
N THR A 188 -8.94 -8.17 29.43
CA THR A 188 -8.59 -6.89 30.05
C THR A 188 -8.05 -7.14 31.45
N ALA A 189 -6.91 -6.54 31.79
CA ALA A 189 -6.59 -6.36 33.20
C ALA A 189 -7.68 -5.44 33.77
N ASP A 190 -8.36 -5.86 34.83
CA ASP A 190 -9.26 -5.05 35.68
C ASP A 190 -10.41 -4.24 35.01
N GLY A 191 -10.76 -4.53 33.75
CA GLY A 191 -11.77 -3.76 33.01
C GLY A 191 -11.22 -2.50 32.34
N SER A 192 -9.90 -2.34 32.31
CA SER A 192 -9.16 -1.31 31.57
C SER A 192 -9.00 -1.67 30.08
N PHE A 193 -8.01 -1.08 29.41
CA PHE A 193 -7.68 -1.32 28.00
C PHE A 193 -7.37 -2.79 27.67
N ASP A 194 -7.46 -3.14 26.39
CA ASP A 194 -7.32 -4.49 25.84
C ASP A 194 -5.96 -4.70 25.12
N ASN A 195 -4.95 -3.88 25.41
CA ASN A 195 -3.61 -3.92 24.81
C ASN A 195 -2.48 -4.11 25.85
N PHE A 196 -2.81 -4.66 27.03
CA PHE A 196 -1.81 -4.95 28.05
C PHE A 196 -1.16 -6.31 27.79
N ALA A 197 0.15 -6.32 27.53
CA ALA A 197 0.94 -7.54 27.26
C ALA A 197 0.80 -8.59 28.36
N ASP A 198 0.73 -8.17 29.62
CA ASP A 198 0.62 -9.07 30.77
C ASP A 198 -0.76 -9.74 30.89
N ALA A 199 -1.80 -9.15 30.28
CA ALA A 199 -3.17 -9.68 30.30
C ALA A 199 -3.45 -10.59 29.09
N LEU A 200 -2.81 -10.32 27.94
CA LEU A 200 -3.08 -11.00 26.68
C LEU A 200 -2.39 -12.39 26.62
N SER A 201 -3.01 -13.42 27.20
CA SER A 201 -2.48 -14.79 27.29
C SER A 201 -2.81 -15.68 26.08
N ILE A 202 -1.81 -16.24 25.38
CA ILE A 202 -2.10 -17.02 24.16
C ILE A 202 -2.63 -18.41 24.51
N THR A 203 -3.87 -18.71 24.11
CA THR A 203 -4.49 -20.03 24.31
C THR A 203 -4.47 -20.86 23.03
N THR A 204 -4.66 -22.18 23.14
CA THR A 204 -4.77 -23.06 21.97
C THR A 204 -5.89 -22.62 21.02
N THR A 205 -7.04 -22.23 21.58
CA THR A 205 -8.17 -21.68 20.84
C THR A 205 -7.82 -20.41 20.07
N HIS A 206 -7.04 -19.50 20.68
CA HIS A 206 -6.55 -18.31 19.98
C HIS A 206 -5.71 -18.67 18.76
N MET A 207 -4.78 -19.62 18.90
CA MET A 207 -3.95 -20.05 17.78
C MET A 207 -4.75 -20.72 16.66
N GLU A 208 -5.73 -21.55 17.00
CA GLU A 208 -6.61 -22.16 16.01
C GLU A 208 -7.41 -21.10 15.24
N ARG A 209 -7.94 -20.08 15.95
CA ARG A 209 -8.66 -18.97 15.31
C ARG A 209 -7.75 -18.11 14.45
N TYR A 210 -6.54 -17.76 14.91
CA TYR A 210 -5.55 -17.05 14.08
C TYR A 210 -5.20 -17.82 12.82
N MET A 211 -4.95 -19.13 12.90
CA MET A 211 -4.66 -19.93 11.71
C MET A 211 -5.85 -20.01 10.75
N SER A 212 -7.09 -20.06 11.28
CA SER A 212 -8.29 -20.04 10.45
C SER A 212 -8.48 -18.69 9.75
N VAL A 213 -8.35 -17.58 10.47
CA VAL A 213 -8.48 -16.22 9.93
C VAL A 213 -7.36 -15.96 8.93
N ALA A 214 -6.11 -16.34 9.23
CA ALA A 214 -4.99 -16.24 8.31
C ALA A 214 -5.25 -16.98 6.98
N ARG A 215 -5.85 -18.18 7.00
CA ARG A 215 -6.25 -18.87 5.76
C ARG A 215 -7.31 -18.09 4.98
N GLN A 216 -8.27 -17.48 5.65
CA GLN A 216 -9.31 -16.69 4.99
C GLN A 216 -8.74 -15.42 4.37
N VAL A 217 -7.94 -14.68 5.14
CA VAL A 217 -7.26 -13.45 4.72
C VAL A 217 -6.30 -13.73 3.58
N THR A 218 -5.47 -14.77 3.67
CA THR A 218 -4.54 -15.12 2.58
C THR A 218 -5.28 -15.47 1.29
N ARG A 219 -6.42 -16.20 1.34
CA ARG A 219 -7.22 -16.46 0.14
C ARG A 219 -7.79 -15.20 -0.50
N LEU A 220 -8.14 -14.20 0.31
CA LEU A 220 -8.59 -12.90 -0.18
C LEU A 220 -7.43 -12.09 -0.75
N ALA A 221 -6.32 -12.02 -0.03
CA ALA A 221 -5.13 -11.27 -0.41
C ALA A 221 -4.45 -11.83 -1.67
N THR A 222 -4.40 -13.16 -1.83
CA THR A 222 -3.69 -13.78 -2.97
C THR A 222 -4.59 -14.02 -4.18
N GLY A 223 -5.91 -13.89 -4.07
CA GLY A 223 -6.86 -14.21 -5.14
C GLY A 223 -6.72 -15.66 -5.63
N LEU A 224 -7.39 -16.62 -5.01
CA LEU A 224 -7.36 -17.99 -5.56
C LEU A 224 -8.15 -18.06 -6.87
N PRO A 225 -7.56 -18.60 -7.96
CA PRO A 225 -8.29 -18.82 -9.18
C PRO A 225 -9.53 -19.67 -8.97
N PRO A 226 -10.67 -19.25 -9.56
CA PRO A 226 -11.86 -20.06 -9.51
C PRO A 226 -11.55 -21.42 -10.15
N THR A 227 -11.92 -22.50 -9.47
CA THR A 227 -11.63 -23.87 -9.92
C THR A 227 -12.37 -24.24 -11.21
N THR A 228 -13.40 -23.46 -11.56
CA THR A 228 -14.12 -23.56 -12.83
C THR A 228 -14.37 -22.17 -13.42
N PRO A 229 -14.41 -22.02 -14.75
CA PRO A 229 -14.79 -20.76 -15.38
C PRO A 229 -16.15 -20.27 -14.86
N GLY A 230 -16.19 -19.06 -14.32
CA GLY A 230 -17.42 -18.38 -13.95
C GLY A 230 -18.06 -17.72 -15.18
N VAL A 231 -19.39 -17.61 -15.18
CA VAL A 231 -20.13 -16.83 -16.18
C VAL A 231 -21.02 -15.86 -15.45
N GLU A 232 -20.86 -14.58 -15.72
CA GLU A 232 -21.76 -13.53 -15.25
C GLU A 232 -22.51 -12.92 -16.45
N THR A 233 -23.81 -12.66 -16.28
CA THR A 233 -24.67 -12.13 -17.34
C THR A 233 -25.39 -10.90 -16.86
N PHE A 234 -25.19 -9.79 -17.58
CA PHE A 234 -25.86 -8.52 -17.32
C PHE A 234 -26.97 -8.32 -18.35
N VAL A 235 -28.19 -8.12 -17.87
CA VAL A 235 -29.39 -8.01 -18.71
C VAL A 235 -29.97 -6.62 -18.62
N ILE A 236 -30.20 -6.00 -19.77
CA ILE A 236 -30.96 -4.75 -19.85
C ILE A 236 -32.46 -5.11 -19.92
N PRO A 237 -33.30 -4.63 -18.98
CA PRO A 237 -34.72 -4.93 -19.01
C PRO A 237 -35.43 -4.40 -20.26
N LEU A 238 -36.46 -5.10 -20.71
CA LEU A 238 -37.14 -4.84 -21.99
C LEU A 238 -37.85 -3.48 -22.07
N HIS A 239 -38.20 -2.90 -20.92
CA HIS A 239 -38.96 -1.66 -20.79
C HIS A 239 -38.07 -0.44 -20.51
N VAL A 240 -36.74 -0.61 -20.48
CA VAL A 240 -35.81 0.51 -20.36
C VAL A 240 -35.71 1.22 -21.71
N VAL A 241 -36.05 2.51 -21.71
CA VAL A 241 -35.87 3.39 -22.87
C VAL A 241 -34.40 3.81 -22.94
N GLN A 242 -33.77 3.62 -24.10
CA GLN A 242 -32.33 3.77 -24.32
C GLN A 242 -31.99 4.83 -25.37
N ASP A 243 -32.78 5.90 -25.44
CA ASP A 243 -32.61 7.02 -26.36
C ASP A 243 -31.56 8.05 -25.89
N GLN A 244 -31.22 8.03 -24.59
CA GLN A 244 -30.25 8.90 -23.92
C GLN A 244 -29.14 8.13 -23.19
N ARG A 245 -28.19 8.87 -22.61
CA ARG A 245 -27.11 8.33 -21.76
C ARG A 245 -27.69 7.67 -20.50
N GLN A 246 -27.38 6.39 -20.31
CA GLN A 246 -27.98 5.56 -19.25
C GLN A 246 -27.22 5.60 -17.91
N SER A 247 -25.97 6.06 -17.89
CA SER A 247 -25.12 6.07 -16.70
C SER A 247 -24.03 7.15 -16.79
N GLU A 248 -23.58 7.63 -15.64
CA GLU A 248 -22.42 8.52 -15.55
C GLU A 248 -21.09 7.81 -15.90
N ASP A 249 -21.05 6.49 -15.77
CA ASP A 249 -19.87 5.69 -16.13
C ASP A 249 -19.76 5.49 -17.66
N LEU A 250 -20.79 5.85 -18.43
CA LEU A 250 -20.75 5.89 -19.89
C LEU A 250 -20.14 7.23 -20.37
N PRO A 251 -19.31 7.27 -21.44
CA PRO A 251 -18.78 8.53 -21.98
C PRO A 251 -19.86 9.56 -22.35
N PHE A 252 -19.43 10.79 -22.68
CA PHE A 252 -20.36 11.80 -23.18
C PHE A 252 -20.79 11.48 -24.62
N GLY A 253 -22.09 11.58 -24.91
CA GLY A 253 -22.66 11.28 -26.23
C GLY A 253 -23.31 9.91 -26.39
N SER A 254 -23.41 9.09 -25.33
CA SER A 254 -24.11 7.79 -25.41
C SER A 254 -25.57 7.98 -25.68
N ARG A 255 -26.07 7.09 -26.52
CA ARG A 255 -27.48 6.77 -26.62
C ARG A 255 -27.63 5.29 -26.31
N GLY A 256 -28.16 4.98 -25.13
CA GLY A 256 -28.31 3.62 -24.64
C GLY A 256 -27.04 2.99 -24.08
N GLY A 257 -27.06 1.67 -23.96
CA GLY A 257 -25.97 0.86 -23.44
C GLY A 257 -26.12 0.53 -21.95
N ILE A 258 -25.12 -0.17 -21.42
CA ILE A 258 -25.01 -0.53 -20.01
C ILE A 258 -23.59 -0.23 -19.54
N ALA A 259 -23.48 0.31 -18.32
CA ALA A 259 -22.21 0.37 -17.61
C ALA A 259 -22.28 -0.57 -16.39
N VAL A 260 -21.28 -1.43 -16.24
CA VAL A 260 -21.22 -2.42 -15.16
C VAL A 260 -19.85 -2.37 -14.50
N ARG A 261 -19.84 -2.30 -13.18
CA ARG A 261 -18.64 -2.53 -12.38
C ARG A 261 -18.54 -4.02 -12.07
N HIS A 262 -17.52 -4.67 -12.61
CA HIS A 262 -17.27 -6.10 -12.41
C HIS A 262 -15.92 -6.30 -11.74
N HIS A 263 -15.87 -7.23 -10.79
CA HIS A 263 -14.63 -7.62 -10.13
C HIS A 263 -14.10 -8.89 -10.80
N PHE A 264 -12.98 -8.76 -11.51
CA PHE A 264 -12.31 -9.91 -12.12
C PHE A 264 -11.57 -10.69 -11.03
N PRO A 265 -11.91 -11.97 -10.79
CA PRO A 265 -11.35 -12.72 -9.66
C PRO A 265 -9.89 -13.14 -9.82
N THR A 266 -9.36 -13.15 -11.06
CA THR A 266 -7.97 -13.53 -11.36
C THR A 266 -7.43 -12.90 -12.63
N ASP A 267 -6.15 -12.60 -12.66
CA ASP A 267 -5.42 -12.34 -13.90
C ASP A 267 -5.62 -13.49 -14.90
N GLY A 268 -6.23 -13.18 -16.04
CA GLY A 268 -6.61 -14.22 -16.98
C GLY A 268 -7.20 -13.70 -18.27
N GLN A 269 -7.50 -14.64 -19.15
CA GLN A 269 -8.20 -14.37 -20.40
C GLN A 269 -9.70 -14.44 -20.16
N TYR A 270 -10.38 -13.33 -20.42
CA TYR A 270 -11.82 -13.24 -20.29
C TYR A 270 -12.50 -13.21 -21.65
N LEU A 271 -13.68 -13.83 -21.69
CA LEU A 271 -14.50 -13.92 -22.89
C LEU A 271 -15.76 -13.07 -22.68
N ILE A 272 -15.86 -11.97 -23.42
CA ILE A 272 -17.01 -11.07 -23.38
C ILE A 272 -17.93 -11.41 -24.56
N LYS A 273 -19.20 -11.72 -24.26
CA LYS A 273 -20.24 -11.95 -25.29
C LYS A 273 -21.31 -10.88 -25.22
N ILE A 274 -21.46 -10.14 -26.31
CA ILE A 274 -22.53 -9.15 -26.45
C ILE A 274 -23.67 -9.78 -27.25
N HIS A 275 -24.83 -9.92 -26.60
CA HIS A 275 -26.04 -10.40 -27.25
C HIS A 275 -27.00 -9.25 -27.46
N LEU A 276 -27.17 -8.85 -28.71
CA LEU A 276 -28.17 -7.86 -29.08
C LEU A 276 -29.53 -8.52 -29.26
N ARG A 277 -30.56 -7.82 -28.80
CA ARG A 277 -31.93 -8.32 -28.84
C ARG A 277 -32.40 -8.40 -30.29
N ARG A 278 -32.86 -9.58 -30.70
CA ARG A 278 -33.40 -9.85 -32.04
C ARG A 278 -34.85 -10.28 -31.99
N GLN A 279 -35.61 -10.00 -33.05
CA GLN A 279 -36.93 -10.60 -33.25
C GLN A 279 -36.82 -12.01 -33.84
N TYR A 280 -37.97 -12.70 -33.99
CA TYR A 280 -38.07 -14.07 -34.51
C TYR A 280 -37.48 -14.28 -35.93
N GLN A 281 -37.34 -13.20 -36.71
CA GLN A 281 -36.70 -13.21 -38.04
C GLN A 281 -35.23 -12.75 -38.00
N ASP A 282 -34.58 -12.80 -36.84
CA ASP A 282 -33.17 -12.41 -36.62
C ASP A 282 -32.80 -10.93 -36.85
N TYR A 283 -33.78 -10.04 -37.02
CA TYR A 283 -33.49 -8.60 -37.10
C TYR A 283 -33.21 -8.02 -35.71
N LEU A 284 -32.18 -7.18 -35.63
CA LEU A 284 -31.88 -6.36 -34.46
C LEU A 284 -33.03 -5.39 -34.20
N MET A 285 -33.58 -5.42 -32.99
CA MET A 285 -34.69 -4.54 -32.62
C MET A 285 -34.18 -3.13 -32.34
N GLY A 286 -34.90 -2.12 -32.84
CA GLY A 286 -34.59 -0.70 -32.62
C GLY A 286 -33.33 -0.20 -33.32
N MET A 287 -32.80 -0.94 -34.31
CA MET A 287 -31.56 -0.61 -35.03
C MET A 287 -31.76 -0.63 -36.55
N GLY A 288 -32.74 0.14 -37.04
CA GLY A 288 -33.03 0.25 -38.47
C GLY A 288 -31.93 0.93 -39.28
N TRP A 289 -31.20 1.83 -38.62
CA TRP A 289 -30.04 2.55 -39.17
C TRP A 289 -28.74 1.93 -38.63
N PRO A 290 -27.61 2.08 -39.34
CA PRO A 290 -26.31 1.69 -38.80
C PRO A 290 -26.03 2.47 -37.52
N GLN A 291 -25.66 1.77 -36.45
CA GLN A 291 -25.26 2.30 -35.16
C GLN A 291 -23.86 1.81 -34.84
N GLU A 292 -23.04 2.64 -34.18
CA GLU A 292 -21.80 2.13 -33.60
C GLU A 292 -22.10 1.51 -32.22
N LEU A 293 -21.32 0.51 -31.83
CA LEU A 293 -21.35 -0.08 -30.51
C LEU A 293 -19.91 -0.23 -30.05
N ASP A 294 -19.54 0.52 -29.04
CA ASP A 294 -18.19 0.46 -28.48
C ASP A 294 -18.17 -0.53 -27.33
N LEU A 295 -17.10 -1.29 -27.20
CA LEU A 295 -16.79 -2.08 -26.02
C LEU A 295 -15.60 -1.41 -25.32
N ARG A 296 -15.81 -0.92 -24.09
CA ARG A 296 -14.75 -0.30 -23.30
C ARG A 296 -14.55 -1.05 -21.99
N LEU A 297 -13.30 -1.05 -21.53
CA LEU A 297 -12.88 -1.57 -20.23
C LEU A 297 -12.04 -0.48 -19.55
N ASP A 298 -12.44 -0.06 -18.35
CA ASP A 298 -11.78 1.00 -17.58
C ASP A 298 -11.61 2.30 -18.36
N GLY A 299 -12.66 2.64 -19.12
CA GLY A 299 -12.66 3.82 -19.97
C GLY A 299 -11.83 3.69 -21.25
N VAL A 300 -11.06 2.62 -21.44
CA VAL A 300 -10.28 2.37 -22.67
C VAL A 300 -11.14 1.67 -23.73
N LEU A 301 -11.14 2.19 -24.95
CA LEU A 301 -11.85 1.57 -26.08
C LEU A 301 -11.12 0.30 -26.54
N LEU A 302 -11.77 -0.85 -26.39
CA LEU A 302 -11.22 -2.13 -26.83
C LEU A 302 -11.57 -2.46 -28.28
N GLU A 303 -12.81 -2.19 -28.66
CA GLU A 303 -13.35 -2.48 -29.99
C GLU A 303 -14.59 -1.64 -30.29
N ARG A 304 -14.82 -1.38 -31.58
CA ARG A 304 -16.01 -0.69 -32.09
C ARG A 304 -16.64 -1.53 -33.19
N PHE A 305 -17.93 -1.77 -33.07
CA PHE A 305 -18.72 -2.55 -34.02
C PHE A 305 -19.74 -1.64 -34.71
N THR A 306 -19.99 -1.86 -35.98
CA THR A 306 -21.15 -1.28 -36.67
C THR A 306 -22.26 -2.32 -36.72
N VAL A 307 -23.41 -2.00 -36.14
CA VAL A 307 -24.58 -2.89 -36.01
C VAL A 307 -25.83 -2.20 -36.55
N GLY A 308 -26.82 -2.98 -37.01
CA GLY A 308 -28.02 -2.41 -37.63
C GLY A 308 -27.80 -1.98 -39.09
N GLY A 309 -28.70 -1.16 -39.62
CA GLY A 309 -28.54 -0.56 -40.96
C GLY A 309 -28.90 -1.41 -42.16
N GLY A 310 -29.77 -2.42 -41.96
CA GLY A 310 -30.26 -3.31 -43.02
C GLY A 310 -31.74 -3.13 -43.38
N ALA A 311 -32.38 -2.08 -42.86
CA ALA A 311 -33.79 -1.83 -43.14
C ALA A 311 -33.98 -1.28 -44.56
N THR A 312 -34.96 -1.82 -45.28
CA THR A 312 -35.38 -1.36 -46.61
C THR A 312 -36.88 -1.07 -46.60
N GLU A 313 -37.40 -0.37 -47.61
CA GLU A 313 -38.85 -0.12 -47.76
C GLU A 313 -39.70 -1.41 -47.66
N PHE A 314 -39.15 -2.54 -48.12
CA PHE A 314 -39.82 -3.84 -48.13
C PHE A 314 -39.45 -4.75 -46.93
N ARG A 315 -38.49 -4.34 -46.12
CA ARG A 315 -38.01 -5.04 -44.91
C ARG A 315 -37.66 -4.00 -43.84
N PRO A 316 -38.65 -3.40 -43.18
CA PRO A 316 -38.39 -2.44 -42.13
C PRO A 316 -37.68 -3.11 -40.95
N ALA A 317 -36.98 -2.30 -40.16
CA ALA A 317 -36.39 -2.78 -38.93
C ALA A 317 -37.48 -3.24 -37.96
N ALA A 318 -37.14 -4.20 -37.11
CA ALA A 318 -38.02 -4.59 -36.02
C ALA A 318 -38.09 -3.45 -35.01
N ASP A 319 -39.29 -2.95 -34.72
CA ASP A 319 -39.47 -1.90 -33.71
C ASP A 319 -39.14 -2.46 -32.31
N SER A 320 -38.37 -1.67 -31.56
CA SER A 320 -38.25 -1.82 -30.11
C SER A 320 -39.43 -1.12 -29.42
N TYR A 321 -39.47 -1.14 -28.08
CA TYR A 321 -40.43 -0.30 -27.33
C TYR A 321 -40.28 1.20 -27.66
N ALA A 322 -39.08 1.64 -28.05
CA ALA A 322 -38.79 3.00 -28.48
C ALA A 322 -38.88 3.19 -30.02
N GLY A 323 -39.43 2.22 -30.76
CA GLY A 323 -39.51 2.25 -32.23
C GLY A 323 -38.29 1.65 -32.93
N SER A 324 -38.14 1.91 -34.23
CA SER A 324 -37.10 1.35 -35.13
C SER A 324 -35.73 2.03 -35.02
N GLY A 325 -35.60 2.97 -34.09
CA GLY A 325 -34.41 3.80 -33.91
C GLY A 325 -34.41 5.01 -34.84
N GLU A 326 -33.69 6.06 -34.45
CA GLU A 326 -33.48 7.27 -35.25
C GLU A 326 -32.14 7.19 -36.01
N PRO A 327 -31.99 7.91 -37.13
CA PRO A 327 -30.67 8.16 -37.69
C PRO A 327 -29.79 8.80 -36.60
N GLY A 328 -28.69 8.13 -36.28
CA GLY A 328 -27.69 8.59 -35.30
C GLY A 328 -26.70 9.55 -35.93
#